data_AF-A0A2W6P963-F1
#
_entry.id   AF-A0A2W6P963-F1
#
_cell.length_a   1.000
_cell.length_b   1.000
_cell.length_c   1.000
_cell.angle_alpha   90.00
_cell.angle_beta   90.00
_cell.angle_gamma   90.00
#
_symmetry.space_group_name_H-M   'P 1'
#
loop_
_entity.id
_entity.type
_entity.pdbx_description
1 polymer ?
#
loop_
_entity_poly.entity_id
_entity_poly.type
_entity_poly.pdbx_seq_one_letter_code
_entity_poly.pdbx_strand_id
1 'polypeptide(L)'
;MTRFTLNAAMEYAANDDIETWIHLFLNGEGDNVGLSEGLKMKRRFWLGPIEIDISYLGRALGPELNMEYVEDEDWWNYNINQISNRIESGWDMPPLIAENREGSLSVRDGNHRLGALQKLNKEKCYVIIWDDRSVGNILKVIEKKSKK
;
A
#
# COMPACT_ATOMS: atom_id res chain seq x y z
N MET A 1 7.87 13.72 -16.26
CA MET A 1 7.05 13.45 -15.05
C MET A 1 7.25 11.99 -14.70
N THR A 2 7.62 11.68 -13.47
CA THR A 2 7.67 10.30 -12.97
C THR A 2 6.27 9.72 -13.02
N ARG A 3 6.10 8.60 -13.73
CA ARG A 3 4.79 8.02 -14.07
C ARG A 3 4.05 7.44 -12.87
N PHE A 4 4.80 7.05 -11.84
CA PHE A 4 4.29 6.37 -10.66
C PHE A 4 4.59 7.20 -9.42
N THR A 5 3.68 8.11 -9.10
CA THR A 5 3.73 8.94 -7.90
C THR A 5 2.38 8.99 -7.22
N LEU A 6 2.28 9.58 -6.02
CA LEU A 6 0.97 9.83 -5.40
C LEU A 6 0.12 10.74 -6.27
N ASN A 7 0.69 11.83 -6.79
CA ASN A 7 -0.04 12.75 -7.66
C ASN A 7 -0.61 12.04 -8.90
N ALA A 8 0.18 11.18 -9.56
CA ALA A 8 -0.31 10.39 -10.67
C ALA A 8 -1.44 9.44 -10.24
N ALA A 9 -1.30 8.75 -9.11
CA ALA A 9 -2.37 7.86 -8.60
C ALA A 9 -3.67 8.63 -8.31
N MET A 10 -3.57 9.85 -7.76
CA MET A 10 -4.72 10.73 -7.52
C MET A 10 -5.40 11.15 -8.81
N GLU A 11 -4.63 11.47 -9.87
CA GLU A 11 -5.19 11.81 -11.19
C GLU A 11 -5.96 10.64 -11.81
N TYR A 12 -5.43 9.41 -11.73
CA TYR A 12 -6.15 8.22 -12.21
C TYR A 12 -7.43 7.97 -11.41
N ALA A 13 -7.39 8.12 -10.08
CA ALA A 13 -8.57 7.97 -9.24
C ALA A 13 -9.64 9.02 -9.52
N ALA A 14 -9.26 10.28 -9.77
CA ALA A 14 -10.19 11.35 -10.14
C ALA A 14 -10.91 11.07 -11.47
N ASN A 15 -10.33 10.22 -12.33
CA ASN A 15 -10.90 9.79 -13.61
C ASN A 15 -11.56 8.40 -13.55
N ASP A 16 -11.82 7.86 -12.35
CA ASP A 16 -12.41 6.51 -12.14
C ASP A 16 -11.59 5.37 -12.77
N ASP A 17 -10.26 5.54 -12.89
CA ASP A 17 -9.34 4.63 -13.60
C ASP A 17 -8.19 4.14 -12.70
N ILE A 18 -8.40 4.08 -11.38
CA ILE A 18 -7.35 3.70 -10.43
C ILE A 18 -6.80 2.29 -10.69
N GLU A 19 -7.63 1.37 -11.18
CA GLU A 19 -7.22 -0.01 -11.48
C GLU A 19 -6.15 -0.07 -12.59
N THR A 20 -6.24 0.80 -13.60
CA THR A 20 -5.21 0.92 -14.64
C THR A 20 -3.89 1.39 -14.05
N TRP A 21 -3.92 2.39 -13.17
CA TRP A 21 -2.70 2.84 -12.48
C TRP A 21 -2.05 1.71 -11.68
N ILE A 22 -2.85 0.93 -10.94
CA ILE A 22 -2.38 -0.21 -10.14
C ILE A 22 -1.67 -1.22 -11.03
N HIS A 23 -2.28 -1.64 -12.14
CA HIS A 23 -1.65 -2.61 -13.03
C HIS A 23 -0.39 -2.05 -13.70
N LEU A 24 -0.39 -0.78 -14.13
CA LEU A 24 0.81 -0.16 -14.69
C LEU A 24 1.95 -0.08 -13.67
N PHE A 25 1.64 0.24 -12.41
CA PHE A 25 2.62 0.34 -11.33
C PHE A 25 3.19 -1.03 -10.97
N LEU A 26 2.33 -2.03 -10.75
CA LEU A 26 2.74 -3.38 -10.36
C LEU A 26 3.55 -4.11 -11.46
N ASN A 27 3.32 -3.79 -12.74
CA ASN A 27 4.13 -4.30 -13.86
C ASN A 27 5.34 -3.41 -14.19
N GLY A 28 5.54 -2.31 -13.44
CA GLY A 28 6.61 -1.34 -13.62
C GLY A 28 7.41 -1.16 -12.34
N GLU A 29 7.40 0.06 -11.79
CA GLU A 29 8.21 0.41 -10.61
C GLU A 29 7.88 -0.39 -9.33
N GLY A 30 6.67 -0.94 -9.22
CA GLY A 30 6.28 -1.78 -8.09
C GLY A 30 6.86 -3.20 -8.14
N ASP A 31 7.27 -3.67 -9.33
CA ASP A 31 7.87 -4.98 -9.59
C ASP A 31 7.14 -6.16 -8.88
N ASN A 32 5.82 -6.17 -9.00
CA ASN A 32 4.95 -7.15 -8.34
C ASN A 32 3.91 -7.69 -9.32
N VAL A 33 4.42 -8.27 -10.40
CA VAL A 33 3.65 -8.87 -11.50
C VAL A 33 2.70 -9.95 -10.96
N GLY A 34 3.14 -10.74 -9.97
CA GLY A 34 2.31 -11.77 -9.35
C GLY A 34 1.03 -11.22 -8.71
N LEU A 35 1.12 -10.08 -7.99
CA LEU A 35 -0.07 -9.41 -7.46
C LEU A 35 -0.96 -8.88 -8.59
N SER A 36 -0.38 -8.27 -9.63
CA SER A 36 -1.15 -7.80 -10.79
C SER A 36 -1.96 -8.93 -11.43
N GLU A 37 -1.35 -10.07 -11.71
CA GLU A 37 -2.04 -11.22 -12.30
C GLU A 37 -3.12 -11.78 -11.37
N GLY A 38 -2.82 -11.88 -10.06
CA GLY A 38 -3.80 -12.31 -9.07
C GLY A 38 -5.02 -11.37 -9.00
N LEU A 39 -4.80 -10.05 -9.09
CA LEU A 39 -5.87 -9.06 -9.08
C LEU A 39 -6.82 -9.23 -10.26
N LYS A 40 -6.31 -9.52 -11.47
CA LYS A 40 -7.09 -9.74 -12.70
C LYS A 40 -8.01 -10.97 -12.66
N MET A 41 -7.76 -11.94 -11.76
CA MET A 41 -8.53 -13.19 -11.72
C MET A 41 -10.01 -13.00 -11.35
N LYS A 42 -10.38 -11.87 -10.76
CA LYS A 42 -11.76 -11.55 -10.40
C LYS A 42 -11.92 -10.04 -10.25
N ARG A 43 -13.16 -9.57 -10.36
CA ARG A 43 -13.51 -8.17 -10.12
C ARG A 43 -13.07 -7.73 -8.72
N ARG A 44 -12.50 -6.52 -8.62
CA ARG A 44 -12.10 -5.87 -7.38
C ARG A 44 -12.93 -4.62 -7.14
N PHE A 45 -13.08 -4.24 -5.88
CA PHE A 45 -13.71 -2.99 -5.47
C PHE A 45 -12.66 -2.12 -4.80
N TRP A 46 -12.35 -0.99 -5.43
CA TRP A 46 -11.25 -0.12 -5.04
C TRP A 46 -11.73 1.09 -4.22
N LEU A 47 -10.93 1.48 -3.23
CA LEU A 47 -11.05 2.75 -2.53
C LEU A 47 -9.68 3.41 -2.48
N GLY A 48 -9.60 4.66 -2.97
CA GLY A 48 -8.43 5.51 -2.82
C GLY A 48 -7.80 5.98 -4.14
N PRO A 49 -6.63 6.66 -4.06
CA PRO A 49 -5.82 6.82 -2.86
C PRO A 49 -6.52 7.63 -1.74
N ILE A 50 -6.44 7.16 -0.49
CA ILE A 50 -6.93 7.89 0.69
C ILE A 50 -5.82 7.97 1.75
N GLU A 51 -5.81 9.06 2.52
CA GLU A 51 -4.93 9.19 3.68
C GLU A 51 -5.55 8.49 4.90
N ILE A 52 -4.81 7.56 5.50
CA ILE A 52 -5.20 6.87 6.75
C ILE A 52 -4.05 6.82 7.75
N ASP A 53 -4.38 6.52 9.00
CA ASP A 53 -3.40 6.25 10.04
C ASP A 53 -2.62 4.95 9.75
N ILE A 54 -1.30 4.98 9.86
CA ILE A 54 -0.44 3.82 9.57
C ILE A 54 -0.70 2.66 10.53
N SER A 55 -1.21 2.91 11.74
CA SER A 55 -1.59 1.88 12.72
C SER A 55 -2.76 1.03 12.24
N TYR A 56 -3.47 1.48 11.20
CA TYR A 56 -4.58 0.71 10.62
C TYR A 56 -4.08 -0.43 9.74
N LEU A 57 -2.83 -0.35 9.28
CA LEU A 57 -2.21 -1.24 8.32
C LEU A 57 -1.37 -2.32 9.02
N GLY A 58 -1.47 -3.55 8.50
CA GLY A 58 -0.59 -4.65 8.86
C GLY A 58 0.39 -4.94 7.72
N ARG A 59 1.68 -5.09 8.06
CA ARG A 59 2.67 -5.63 7.12
C ARG A 59 2.40 -7.11 6.86
N ALA A 60 2.59 -7.53 5.61
CA ALA A 60 2.67 -8.94 5.24
C ALA A 60 4.12 -9.43 5.16
N LEU A 61 5.08 -8.50 5.00
CA LEU A 61 6.51 -8.78 4.84
C LEU A 61 7.33 -8.05 5.90
N GLY A 62 8.32 -8.74 6.46
CA GLY A 62 9.25 -8.18 7.46
C GLY A 62 10.23 -9.21 7.99
N PRO A 63 11.20 -8.78 8.82
CA PRO A 63 12.19 -9.67 9.42
C PRO A 63 11.62 -10.51 10.57
N GLU A 64 10.44 -10.13 11.09
CA GLU A 64 9.85 -10.84 12.21
C GLU A 64 9.37 -12.24 11.78
N LEU A 65 9.71 -13.28 12.56
CA LEU A 65 9.41 -14.68 12.26
C LEU A 65 7.92 -15.01 12.14
N ASN A 66 7.04 -14.12 12.61
CA ASN A 66 5.59 -14.27 12.52
C ASN A 66 4.98 -13.59 11.28
N MET A 67 5.78 -13.01 10.39
CA MET A 67 5.30 -12.43 9.13
C MET A 67 4.86 -13.51 8.15
N GLU A 68 3.91 -13.17 7.27
CA GLU A 68 3.49 -14.06 6.16
C GLU A 68 4.67 -14.34 5.21
N TYR A 69 5.50 -13.31 4.98
CA TYR A 69 6.73 -13.38 4.21
C TYR A 69 7.89 -12.86 5.06
N VAL A 70 8.70 -13.80 5.58
CA VAL A 70 9.89 -13.46 6.36
C VAL A 70 11.02 -13.06 5.40
N GLU A 71 11.61 -11.90 5.65
CA GLU A 71 12.78 -11.40 4.93
C GLU A 71 14.01 -11.40 5.84
N ASP A 72 15.19 -11.43 5.24
CA ASP A 72 16.44 -11.21 5.97
C ASP A 72 16.46 -9.82 6.63
N GLU A 73 16.95 -9.74 7.87
CA GLU A 73 16.94 -8.51 8.67
C GLU A 73 17.87 -7.43 8.11
N ASP A 74 19.06 -7.80 7.65
CA ASP A 74 20.00 -6.85 7.06
C ASP A 74 19.46 -6.28 5.75
N TRP A 75 18.84 -7.14 4.92
CA TRP A 75 18.18 -6.73 3.69
C TRP A 75 16.97 -5.82 3.95
N TRP A 76 16.13 -6.17 4.93
CA TRP A 76 15.01 -5.32 5.35
C TRP A 76 15.51 -3.93 5.78
N ASN A 77 16.50 -3.90 6.68
CA ASN A 77 17.07 -2.67 7.22
C ASN A 77 17.72 -1.82 6.11
N TYR A 78 18.42 -2.44 5.17
CA TYR A 78 18.98 -1.77 4.01
C TYR A 78 17.88 -1.07 3.20
N ASN A 79 16.82 -1.78 2.83
CA ASN A 79 15.73 -1.24 2.01
C ASN A 79 14.98 -0.11 2.70
N ILE A 80 14.58 -0.28 3.97
CA ILE A 80 13.86 0.78 4.68
C ILE A 80 14.72 2.04 4.87
N ASN A 81 16.04 1.91 5.01
CA ASN A 81 16.93 3.07 5.13
C ASN A 81 17.01 3.84 3.81
N GLN A 82 17.13 3.15 2.67
CA GLN A 82 17.11 3.79 1.35
C GLN A 82 15.78 4.52 1.10
N ILE A 83 14.66 3.89 1.44
CA ILE A 83 13.34 4.51 1.30
C ILE A 83 13.17 5.69 2.25
N SER A 84 13.63 5.58 3.49
CA SER A 84 13.56 6.67 4.48
C SER A 84 14.25 7.93 3.95
N ASN A 85 15.47 7.80 3.40
CA ASN A 85 16.21 8.91 2.82
C ASN A 85 15.43 9.58 1.67
N ARG A 86 14.77 8.79 0.82
CA ARG A 86 13.94 9.31 -0.28
C ARG A 86 12.73 10.08 0.25
N ILE A 87 12.03 9.53 1.26
CA ILE A 87 10.88 10.19 1.89
C ILE A 87 11.31 11.54 2.49
N GLU A 88 12.43 11.58 3.24
CA GLU A 88 12.96 12.80 3.83
C GLU A 88 13.41 13.83 2.78
N SER A 89 13.84 13.36 1.61
CA SER A 89 14.20 14.20 0.46
C SER A 89 12.98 14.72 -0.35
N GLY A 90 11.75 14.49 0.13
CA GLY A 90 10.52 14.97 -0.52
C GLY A 90 10.04 14.10 -1.68
N TRP A 91 10.37 12.80 -1.68
CA TRP A 91 9.87 11.88 -2.70
C TRP A 91 8.32 11.85 -2.70
N ASP A 92 7.74 12.09 -3.88
CA ASP A 92 6.32 11.89 -4.18
C ASP A 92 5.99 10.39 -4.20
N MET A 93 6.02 9.78 -3.01
CA MET A 93 5.96 8.34 -2.79
C MET A 93 4.63 7.78 -3.30
N PRO A 94 4.64 6.74 -4.17
CA PRO A 94 3.41 6.08 -4.58
C PRO A 94 2.63 5.56 -3.37
N PRO A 95 1.28 5.54 -3.41
CA PRO A 95 0.49 4.99 -2.33
C PRO A 95 0.80 3.51 -2.10
N LEU A 96 0.57 3.06 -0.88
CA LEU A 96 0.58 1.62 -0.57
C LEU A 96 -0.62 0.93 -1.23
N ILE A 97 -0.53 -0.37 -1.48
CA ILE A 97 -1.67 -1.16 -1.96
C ILE A 97 -2.00 -2.21 -0.91
N ALA A 98 -3.22 -2.17 -0.38
CA ALA A 98 -3.66 -2.99 0.74
C ALA A 98 -4.95 -3.75 0.45
N GLU A 99 -5.02 -4.98 0.95
CA GLU A 99 -6.22 -5.81 0.89
C GLU A 99 -7.04 -5.64 2.17
N ASN A 100 -8.35 -5.51 2.04
CA ASN A 100 -9.26 -5.75 3.16
C ASN A 100 -9.49 -7.26 3.35
N ARG A 101 -8.73 -7.86 4.26
CA ARG A 101 -8.86 -9.28 4.66
C ARG A 101 -9.76 -9.39 5.87
N GLU A 102 -11.06 -9.48 5.61
CA GLU A 102 -12.09 -9.73 6.64
C GLU A 102 -12.06 -8.74 7.81
N GLY A 103 -11.76 -7.48 7.54
CA GLY A 103 -11.68 -6.45 8.59
C GLY A 103 -10.27 -6.01 8.97
N SER A 104 -9.25 -6.65 8.39
CA SER A 104 -7.84 -6.31 8.59
C SER A 104 -7.24 -5.79 7.28
N LEU A 105 -6.64 -4.59 7.32
CA LEU A 105 -5.98 -4.01 6.16
C LEU A 105 -4.55 -4.54 6.05
N SER A 106 -4.30 -5.48 5.14
CA SER A 106 -2.99 -6.09 4.92
C SER A 106 -2.29 -5.44 3.74
N VAL A 107 -1.10 -4.87 3.95
CA VAL A 107 -0.31 -4.28 2.86
C VAL A 107 0.26 -5.39 1.99
N ARG A 108 -0.16 -5.41 0.72
CA ARG A 108 0.26 -6.41 -0.27
C ARG A 108 1.29 -5.86 -1.26
N ASP A 109 1.39 -4.53 -1.35
CA ASP A 109 2.48 -3.85 -2.02
C ASP A 109 2.92 -2.60 -1.23
N GLY A 110 4.23 -2.44 -1.04
CA GLY A 110 4.83 -1.34 -0.28
C GLY A 110 5.12 -1.67 1.20
N ASN A 111 5.40 -2.92 1.54
CA ASN A 111 5.77 -3.31 2.91
C ASN A 111 7.02 -2.56 3.42
N HIS A 112 8.09 -2.44 2.61
CA HIS A 112 9.26 -1.63 2.99
C HIS A 112 8.95 -0.13 3.09
N ARG A 113 8.01 0.39 2.28
CA ARG A 113 7.52 1.78 2.40
C ARG A 113 6.81 1.98 3.74
N LEU A 114 5.95 1.05 4.15
CA LEU A 114 5.34 1.08 5.48
C LEU A 114 6.38 0.97 6.60
N GLY A 115 7.38 0.08 6.45
CA GLY A 115 8.49 -0.05 7.39
C GLY A 115 9.31 1.24 7.54
N ALA A 116 9.61 1.93 6.44
CA ALA A 116 10.28 3.23 6.46
C ALA A 116 9.43 4.32 7.12
N LEU A 117 8.13 4.38 6.81
CA LEU A 117 7.20 5.30 7.49
C LEU A 117 7.15 5.07 9.00
N GLN A 118 7.10 3.81 9.43
CA GLN A 118 7.17 3.40 10.84
C GLN A 118 8.48 3.85 11.49
N LYS A 119 9.62 3.59 10.84
CA LYS A 119 10.95 4.04 11.29
C LYS A 119 11.02 5.56 11.46
N LEU A 120 10.40 6.30 10.54
CA LEU A 120 10.34 7.76 10.55
C LEU A 120 9.24 8.34 11.47
N ASN A 121 8.54 7.51 12.24
CA ASN A 121 7.42 7.91 13.10
C ASN A 121 6.35 8.74 12.37
N LYS A 122 6.07 8.43 11.09
CA LYS A 122 4.96 9.06 10.37
C LYS A 122 3.64 8.48 10.87
N GLU A 123 2.65 9.33 11.15
CA GLU A 123 1.34 8.89 11.64
C GLU A 123 0.41 8.44 10.51
N LYS A 124 0.57 9.03 9.32
CA LYS A 124 -0.35 8.84 8.21
C LYS A 124 0.36 8.52 6.92
N CYS A 125 -0.35 7.84 6.03
CA CYS A 125 0.10 7.58 4.66
C CYS A 125 -1.07 7.46 3.70
N TYR A 126 -0.77 7.58 2.40
CA TYR A 126 -1.73 7.32 1.34
C TYR A 126 -1.75 5.85 0.94
N VAL A 127 -2.94 5.29 0.80
CA VAL A 127 -3.17 3.88 0.45
C VAL A 127 -4.30 3.74 -0.54
N ILE A 128 -4.19 2.77 -1.44
CA ILE A 128 -5.27 2.22 -2.26
C ILE A 128 -5.67 0.88 -1.65
N ILE A 129 -6.95 0.72 -1.35
CA ILE A 129 -7.47 -0.48 -0.70
C ILE A 129 -8.41 -1.21 -1.64
N TRP A 130 -8.34 -2.55 -1.68
CA TRP A 130 -9.37 -3.36 -2.34
C TRP A 130 -10.12 -4.29 -1.40
N ASP A 131 -11.33 -4.62 -1.81
CA ASP A 131 -12.16 -5.69 -1.26
C ASP A 131 -12.76 -6.49 -2.42
N ASP A 132 -13.02 -7.78 -2.19
CA ASP A 132 -13.59 -8.66 -3.22
C ASP A 132 -15.10 -8.53 -3.38
N ARG A 133 -15.78 -7.86 -2.44
CA ARG A 133 -17.25 -7.81 -2.37
C ARG A 133 -17.80 -6.40 -2.48
N SER A 134 -17.22 -5.42 -1.78
CA SER A 134 -17.69 -4.03 -1.85
C SER A 134 -16.74 -3.01 -1.22
N VAL A 135 -16.78 -1.77 -1.71
CA VAL A 135 -16.18 -0.60 -1.04
C VAL A 135 -16.78 -0.38 0.36
N GLY A 136 -18.05 -0.73 0.56
CA GLY A 136 -18.73 -0.62 1.85
C GLY A 136 -18.06 -1.46 2.96
N ASN A 137 -17.40 -2.57 2.63
CA ASN A 137 -16.61 -3.33 3.58
C ASN A 137 -15.37 -2.55 4.03
N ILE A 138 -14.68 -1.91 3.09
CA ILE A 138 -13.49 -1.10 3.36
C ILE A 138 -13.85 0.06 4.31
N LEU A 139 -14.93 0.78 4.01
CA LEU A 139 -15.38 1.93 4.83
C LEU A 139 -15.69 1.52 6.28
N LYS A 140 -16.34 0.36 6.49
CA LYS A 140 -16.61 -0.16 7.84
C LYS A 140 -15.34 -0.44 8.63
N VAL A 141 -14.28 -0.89 7.99
CA VAL A 141 -12.98 -1.15 8.65
C VAL A 141 -12.35 0.15 9.12
N ILE A 142 -12.32 1.15 8.24
CA ILE A 142 -11.75 2.47 8.54
C ILE A 142 -12.53 3.12 9.69
N GLU A 143 -13.87 3.13 9.62
CA GLU A 143 -14.73 3.70 10.67
C GLU A 143 -14.55 2.98 12.02
N LYS A 144 -14.43 1.64 12.01
CA LYS A 144 -14.18 0.87 13.23
C LYS A 144 -12.82 1.19 13.85
N LYS A 145 -11.80 1.44 13.02
CA LYS A 145 -10.45 1.77 13.49
C LYS A 145 -10.31 3.22 13.95
N SER A 146 -11.07 4.16 13.39
CA SER A 146 -11.08 5.56 13.82
C SER A 146 -11.79 5.82 15.15
N LYS A 147 -12.53 4.83 15.66
CA LYS A 147 -13.25 4.88 16.95
C LYS A 147 -12.49 4.21 18.09
N LYS A 148 -11.31 3.64 17.82
CA LYS A 148 -10.43 3.03 18.81
C LYS A 148 -9.38 4.01 19.27
#